data_AF-A0A0Q5J8K8-F1
#
_entry.id   AF-A0A0Q5J8K8-F1
#
_cell.length_a   1.000
_cell.length_b   1.000
_cell.length_c   1.000
_cell.angle_alpha   90.00
_cell.angle_beta   90.00
_cell.angle_gamma   90.00
#
_symmetry.space_group_name_H-M   'P 1'
#
loop_
_entity.id
_entity.type
_entity.pdbx_description
1 polymer ?
#
loop_
_entity_poly.entity_id
_entity_poly.type
_entity_poly.pdbx_seq_one_letter_code
_entity_poly.pdbx_strand_id
1 'polypeptide(L)'
;MPYVRARWVARGASVGFTVLAVILARAVAVLVGTGGMAPLAMLPFLALCTVAVLGWIVLGRLWRRVGDLRPVVLPVDAGAGALQGAPERDAADGHHRSLSGELEPPTRW
;
A
#
# COMPACT_ATOMS: atom_id res chain seq x y z
N MET A 1 15.51 14.08 0.47
CA MET A 1 14.25 13.52 -0.07
C MET A 1 14.17 11.99 0.15
N PRO A 2 14.17 11.50 1.41
CA PRO A 2 14.17 10.05 1.70
C PRO A 2 12.88 9.34 1.28
N TYR A 3 11.73 9.99 1.41
CA TYR A 3 10.41 9.48 1.00
C TYR A 3 10.34 9.15 -0.51
N VAL A 4 10.80 10.08 -1.36
CA VAL A 4 10.75 9.91 -2.82
C VAL A 4 11.60 8.72 -3.25
N ARG A 5 12.79 8.55 -2.68
CA ARG A 5 13.66 7.39 -2.94
C ARG A 5 13.00 6.08 -2.51
N ALA A 6 12.42 6.03 -1.30
CA ALA A 6 11.71 4.83 -0.82
C ALA A 6 10.53 4.46 -1.72
N ARG A 7 9.77 5.45 -2.20
CA ARG A 7 8.64 5.24 -3.13
C ARG A 7 9.09 4.70 -4.49
N TRP A 8 10.17 5.21 -5.05
CA TRP A 8 10.71 4.71 -6.32
C TRP A 8 11.25 3.29 -6.20
N VAL A 9 11.95 2.98 -5.10
CA VAL A 9 12.41 1.61 -4.83
C VAL A 9 11.22 0.65 -4.67
N ALA A 10 10.14 1.07 -3.98
CA ALA A 10 8.92 0.25 -3.84
C ALA A 10 8.22 0.01 -5.17
N ARG A 11 8.15 1.02 -6.04
CA ARG A 11 7.62 0.87 -7.40
C ARG A 11 8.49 -0.04 -8.26
N GLY A 12 9.81 0.16 -8.26
CA GLY A 12 10.74 -0.69 -9.01
C GLY A 12 10.66 -2.15 -8.58
N ALA A 13 10.65 -2.40 -7.26
CA ALA A 13 10.48 -3.74 -6.71
C ALA A 13 9.13 -4.36 -7.10
N SER A 14 8.05 -3.56 -7.10
CA SER A 14 6.73 -4.03 -7.53
C SER A 14 6.69 -4.40 -9.01
N VAL A 15 7.26 -3.56 -9.88
CA VAL A 15 7.35 -3.85 -11.33
C VAL A 15 8.19 -5.10 -11.57
N GLY A 16 9.37 -5.20 -10.95
CA GLY A 16 10.23 -6.38 -11.08
C GLY A 16 9.53 -7.66 -10.61
N PHE A 17 8.78 -7.57 -9.52
CA PHE A 17 7.99 -8.68 -9.01
C PHE A 17 6.91 -9.14 -9.99
N THR A 18 6.16 -8.20 -10.58
CA THR A 18 5.14 -8.50 -11.60
C THR A 18 5.76 -9.15 -12.83
N VAL A 19 6.89 -8.64 -13.33
CA VAL A 19 7.60 -9.22 -14.48
C VAL A 19 8.05 -10.65 -14.18
N LEU A 20 8.66 -10.88 -13.01
CA LEU A 20 9.08 -12.20 -12.58
C LEU A 20 7.90 -13.19 -12.49
N ALA A 21 6.78 -12.76 -11.91
CA ALA A 21 5.57 -13.57 -11.81
C ALA A 21 5.01 -13.95 -13.19
N VAL A 22 5.01 -13.01 -14.15
CA VAL A 22 4.57 -13.28 -15.54
C VAL A 22 5.49 -14.28 -16.24
N ILE A 23 6.81 -14.15 -16.08
CA ILE A 23 7.79 -15.09 -16.68
C ILE A 23 7.57 -16.51 -16.13
N LEU A 24 7.43 -16.63 -14.80
CA LEU A 24 7.18 -17.92 -14.14
C LEU A 24 5.83 -18.52 -14.55
N ALA A 25 4.75 -17.73 -14.60
CA ALA A 25 3.45 -18.20 -15.06
C ALA A 25 3.50 -18.69 -16.51
N ARG A 26 4.22 -17.98 -17.38
CA ARG A 26 4.43 -18.39 -18.77
C ARG A 26 5.23 -19.69 -18.86
N ALA A 27 6.26 -19.87 -18.05
CA ALA A 27 7.04 -21.11 -18.01
C ALA A 27 6.17 -22.31 -17.60
N VAL A 28 5.30 -22.15 -16.58
CA VAL A 28 4.31 -23.17 -16.19
C VAL A 28 3.35 -23.46 -17.35
N ALA A 29 2.79 -22.44 -17.99
CA ALA A 29 1.84 -22.63 -19.10
C ALA A 29 2.46 -23.37 -20.30
N VAL A 30 3.71 -23.06 -20.64
CA VAL A 30 4.44 -23.77 -21.71
C VAL A 30 4.70 -25.22 -21.32
N LEU A 31 5.12 -25.48 -20.08
CA LEU A 31 5.43 -26.83 -19.59
C LEU A 31 4.20 -27.74 -19.52
N VAL A 32 3.04 -27.17 -19.14
CA VAL A 32 1.75 -27.88 -19.16
C VAL A 32 1.27 -28.10 -20.60
N GLY A 33 1.42 -27.09 -21.47
CA GLY A 33 0.99 -27.17 -22.87
C GLY A 33 1.77 -28.19 -23.73
N THR A 34 3.01 -28.53 -23.36
CA THR A 34 3.83 -29.53 -24.06
C THR A 34 3.63 -30.97 -23.54
N GLY A 35 2.68 -31.20 -22.63
CA GLY A 35 2.40 -32.52 -22.07
C GLY A 35 3.41 -32.98 -21.02
N GLY A 36 4.08 -32.05 -20.33
CA GLY A 36 5.00 -32.36 -19.24
C GLY A 36 4.33 -33.19 -18.13
N MET A 37 5.02 -34.24 -17.66
CA MET A 37 4.49 -35.11 -16.59
C MET A 37 4.07 -34.30 -15.36
N ALA A 38 2.86 -34.57 -14.85
CA ALA A 38 2.23 -33.88 -13.71
C ALA A 38 3.15 -33.57 -12.50
N PRO A 39 4.07 -34.45 -12.04
CA PRO A 39 4.95 -34.12 -10.90
C PRO A 39 6.02 -33.07 -11.23
N LEU A 40 6.48 -32.96 -12.49
CA LEU A 40 7.48 -31.96 -12.89
C LEU A 40 6.87 -30.56 -13.06
N ALA A 41 5.58 -30.47 -13.39
CA ALA A 41 4.84 -29.20 -13.43
C ALA A 41 4.53 -28.63 -12.03
N MET A 42 4.62 -29.45 -10.99
CA MET A 42 4.43 -29.04 -9.59
C MET A 42 5.56 -28.12 -9.09
N LEU A 43 6.80 -28.37 -9.52
CA LEU A 43 7.98 -27.59 -9.11
C LEU A 43 7.90 -26.10 -9.47
N PRO A 44 7.62 -25.72 -10.73
CA PRO A 44 7.50 -24.30 -11.08
C PRO A 44 6.25 -23.65 -10.46
N PHE A 45 5.18 -24.42 -10.20
CA PHE A 45 4.02 -23.93 -9.46
C PHE A 45 4.37 -23.60 -7.99
N LEU A 46 5.05 -24.51 -7.30
CA LEU A 46 5.52 -24.28 -5.92
C LEU A 46 6.52 -23.11 -5.86
N ALA A 47 7.42 -23.00 -6.84
CA ALA A 47 8.31 -21.84 -6.98
C ALA A 47 7.53 -20.53 -7.16
N LEU A 48 6.43 -20.55 -7.92
CA LEU A 48 5.56 -19.38 -8.09
C LEU A 48 4.87 -19.00 -6.77
N CYS A 49 4.39 -19.98 -6.00
CA CYS A 49 3.82 -19.74 -4.68
C CYS A 49 4.84 -19.18 -3.68
N THR A 50 6.06 -19.71 -3.63
CA THR A 50 7.11 -19.19 -2.73
C THR A 50 7.54 -17.78 -3.10
N VAL A 51 7.68 -17.50 -4.41
CA VAL A 51 7.93 -16.14 -4.91
C VAL A 51 6.77 -15.21 -4.55
N ALA A 52 5.50 -15.64 -4.70
CA ALA A 52 4.31 -14.88 -4.28
C ALA A 52 4.36 -14.48 -2.80
N VAL A 53 4.64 -15.43 -1.91
CA VAL A 53 4.71 -15.18 -0.46
C VAL A 53 5.87 -14.24 -0.12
N LEU A 54 7.06 -14.48 -0.68
CA LEU A 54 8.22 -13.61 -0.46
C LEU A 54 7.99 -12.21 -0.98
N GLY A 55 7.41 -12.08 -2.18
CA GLY A 55 7.00 -10.81 -2.77
C GLY A 55 6.05 -10.05 -1.86
N TRP A 56 4.99 -10.71 -1.39
CA TRP A 56 4.03 -10.11 -0.47
C TRP A 56 4.69 -9.57 0.80
N ILE A 57 5.57 -10.35 1.43
CA ILE A 57 6.28 -9.95 2.65
C ILE A 57 7.21 -8.76 2.36
N VAL A 58 8.02 -8.84 1.31
CA VAL A 58 9.02 -7.81 0.99
C VAL A 58 8.37 -6.51 0.52
N LEU A 59 7.43 -6.58 -0.43
CA LEU A 59 6.68 -5.40 -0.89
C LEU A 59 5.87 -4.81 0.27
N GLY A 60 5.21 -5.64 1.08
CA GLY A 60 4.46 -5.18 2.24
C GLY A 60 5.34 -4.47 3.27
N ARG A 61 6.60 -4.89 3.47
CA ARG A 61 7.56 -4.16 4.32
C ARG A 61 8.04 -2.87 3.68
N LEU A 62 8.26 -2.85 2.37
CA LEU A 62 8.66 -1.63 1.65
C LEU A 62 7.57 -0.57 1.70
N TRP A 63 6.32 -0.96 1.45
CA TRP A 63 5.18 -0.05 1.47
C TRP A 63 4.88 0.46 2.88
N ARG A 64 5.07 -0.37 3.93
CA ARG A 64 5.05 0.11 5.32
C ARG A 64 6.09 1.21 5.57
N ARG A 65 7.34 0.97 5.17
CA ARG A 65 8.40 2.01 5.28
C ARG A 65 8.09 3.28 4.49
N VAL A 66 7.42 3.17 3.34
CA VAL A 66 6.96 4.36 2.58
C VAL A 66 5.88 5.11 3.35
N GLY A 67 4.97 4.41 4.01
CA GLY A 67 3.96 4.98 4.90
C GLY A 67 4.58 5.74 6.07
N ASP A 68 5.56 5.14 6.75
CA ASP A 68 6.27 5.76 7.89
C ASP A 68 7.02 7.04 7.48
N LEU A 69 7.49 7.10 6.24
CA LEU A 69 8.22 8.26 5.69
C LEU A 69 7.30 9.29 5.02
N ARG A 70 5.98 9.07 5.02
CA ARG A 70 5.04 9.96 4.34
C ARG A 70 5.05 11.33 5.03
N PRO A 71 5.33 12.42 4.32
CA PRO A 71 5.27 13.75 4.91
C PRO A 71 3.82 14.03 5.33
N VAL A 72 3.63 14.30 6.62
CA VAL A 72 2.35 14.76 7.17
C VAL A 72 2.16 16.20 6.73
N VAL A 73 1.19 16.44 5.86
CA VAL A 73 0.77 17.80 5.49
C VAL A 73 -0.30 18.20 6.49
N LEU A 74 0.06 19.06 7.43
CA LEU A 74 -0.89 19.63 8.38
C LEU A 74 -1.68 20.75 7.68
N PRO A 75 -3.01 20.83 7.90
CA PRO A 75 -3.79 21.97 7.47
C PRO A 75 -3.30 23.25 8.16
N VAL A 76 -3.48 24.41 7.52
CA VAL A 76 -2.95 25.71 7.99
C VAL A 76 -3.48 26.10 9.37
N ASP A 77 -4.64 25.59 9.76
CA ASP A 77 -5.27 25.80 11.08
C ASP A 77 -4.86 24.77 12.15
N ALA A 78 -3.85 23.95 11.87
CA ALA A 78 -3.36 22.96 12.82
C ALA A 78 -2.65 23.65 14.01
N GLY A 79 -3.37 23.80 15.12
CA GLY A 79 -2.81 24.31 16.38
C GLY A 79 -1.64 23.46 16.90
N ALA A 80 -0.88 24.00 17.86
CA ALA A 80 0.39 23.45 18.35
C ALA A 80 0.37 21.95 18.75
N GLY A 81 -0.80 21.39 19.09
CA GLY A 81 -0.96 19.96 19.40
C GLY A 81 -0.84 19.01 18.19
N ALA A 82 -0.96 19.51 16.96
CA ALA A 82 -0.88 18.69 15.75
C ALA A 82 0.55 18.27 15.39
N LEU A 83 1.56 18.93 15.96
CA LEU A 83 2.98 18.62 15.75
C LEU A 83 3.48 17.47 16.64
N GLN A 84 2.76 17.12 17.72
CA GLN A 84 3.23 16.17 18.73
C GLN A 84 2.82 14.72 18.47
N GLY A 85 2.15 14.42 17.34
CA GLY A 85 1.83 13.04 16.99
C GLY A 85 1.17 12.30 18.16
N ALA A 86 0.19 12.94 18.79
CA ALA A 86 -0.60 12.28 19.83
C ALA A 86 -1.16 10.99 19.19
N PRO A 87 -0.90 9.80 19.77
CA PRO A 87 -1.60 8.62 19.31
C PRO A 87 -3.08 8.92 19.49
N GLU A 88 -3.86 8.92 18.40
CA GLU A 88 -5.32 8.89 18.46
C GLU A 88 -5.72 7.58 19.12
N ARG A 89 -5.63 7.59 20.45
CA ARG A 89 -6.16 6.61 21.36
C ARG A 89 -7.46 7.25 21.83
N ASP A 90 -8.57 6.72 21.35
CA ASP A 90 -9.93 7.01 21.83
C ASP A 90 -10.39 8.47 21.68
N ALA A 91 -10.71 8.90 20.45
CA ALA A 91 -11.73 9.92 20.29
C ALA A 91 -13.09 9.21 20.22
N ALA A 92 -13.70 9.09 21.39
CA ALA A 92 -15.07 8.64 21.60
C ALA A 92 -16.05 9.33 20.65
N ASP A 93 -17.09 8.57 20.27
CA ASP A 93 -18.36 8.98 19.68
C ASP A 93 -18.67 10.49 19.80
N GLY A 94 -18.24 11.26 18.80
CA GLY A 94 -18.63 12.65 18.64
C GLY A 94 -20.03 12.71 18.03
N HIS A 95 -21.04 12.72 18.90
CA HIS A 95 -22.45 12.97 18.56
C HIS A 95 -22.64 14.10 17.53
N HIS A 96 -23.47 13.76 16.54
CA HIS A 96 -24.09 14.56 15.48
C HIS A 96 -24.13 16.09 15.67
N ARG A 97 -23.61 16.84 14.67
CA ARG A 97 -24.12 18.18 14.32
C ARG A 97 -24.82 18.10 12.97
N SER A 98 -26.14 18.15 13.03
CA SER A 98 -27.07 18.16 11.90
C SER A 98 -26.78 19.32 10.95
N LEU A 99 -26.98 19.04 9.65
CA LEU A 99 -27.17 20.02 8.57
C LEU A 99 -28.50 20.79 8.73
N SER A 100 -28.81 21.30 9.92
CA SER A 100 -29.89 22.25 10.10
C SER A 100 -29.36 23.63 9.73
N GLY A 101 -29.66 24.05 8.50
CA GLY A 101 -29.28 25.32 7.90
C GLY A 101 -29.88 26.53 8.61
N GLU A 102 -29.43 26.79 9.83
CA GLU A 102 -29.67 28.03 10.57
C GLU A 102 -28.30 28.70 10.82
N LEU A 103 -27.68 29.17 9.75
CA LEU A 103 -26.62 30.17 9.82
C LEU A 103 -27.14 31.39 9.08
N GLU A 104 -27.61 32.37 9.84
CA GLU A 104 -27.99 33.68 9.32
C GLU A 104 -26.75 34.32 8.68
N PRO A 105 -26.79 34.66 7.37
CA PRO A 105 -25.61 35.17 6.68
C PRO A 105 -25.25 36.57 7.20
N PRO A 106 -23.94 36.88 7.36
CA PRO A 106 -23.50 38.16 7.90
C PRO A 106 -23.92 39.31 6.98
N THR A 107 -24.72 40.23 7.53
CA THR A 107 -25.13 41.45 6.84
C THR A 107 -24.06 42.53 7.07
N ARG A 108 -23.21 42.69 6.04
CA ARG A 108 -22.25 43.79 5.78
C ARG A 108 -20.82 43.51 6.25
N TRP A 109 -19.89 43.82 5.35
CA TRP A 109 -18.44 43.79 5.50
C TRP A 109 -17.97 45.17 5.97
#